data_AF-A0A2N3DLX7-F1
#
_entry.id   AF-A0A2N3DLX7-F1
#
_cell.length_a   1.000
_cell.length_b   1.000
_cell.length_c   1.000
_cell.angle_alpha   90.00
_cell.angle_beta   90.00
_cell.angle_gamma   90.00
#
_symmetry.space_group_name_H-M   'P 1'
#
loop_
_entity.id
_entity.type
_entity.pdbx_description
1 polymer ?
#
loop_
_entity_poly.entity_id
_entity_poly.type
_entity_poly.pdbx_seq_one_letter_code
_entity_poly.pdbx_strand_id
1 'polypeptide(L)' 'GLHFAYMQVKILLAQLLQRYRIEVEAGYAPAWQDWPIPQPKDGLKVKFKPL' A
#
# COMPACT_ATOMS: atom_id res chain seq x y z
N GLY A 1 -1.40 18.41 -10.13
CA GLY A 1 -0.89 17.08 -9.75
C GLY A 1 -1.78 16.35 -8.76
N LEU A 2 -2.15 16.98 -7.64
CA LEU A 2 -2.82 16.30 -6.51
C LEU A 2 -4.12 15.58 -6.89
N HIS A 3 -5.04 16.24 -7.59
CA HIS A 3 -6.31 15.59 -8.00
C HIS A 3 -6.07 14.37 -8.90
N PHE A 4 -5.10 14.46 -9.80
CA PHE A 4 -4.71 13.35 -10.68
C PHE A 4 -4.17 12.17 -9.86
N ALA A 5 -3.19 12.41 -8.98
CA ALA A 5 -2.64 11.37 -8.11
C ALA A 5 -3.72 10.72 -7.22
N TYR A 6 -4.63 11.55 -6.70
CA TYR A 6 -5.75 11.08 -5.89
C TYR A 6 -6.69 10.14 -6.67
N MET A 7 -7.04 10.51 -7.90
CA MET A 7 -7.88 9.66 -8.75
C MET A 7 -7.16 8.38 -9.18
N GLN A 8 -5.86 8.46 -9.48
CA GLN A 8 -5.06 7.28 -9.82
C GLN A 8 -5.05 6.25 -8.68
N VAL A 9 -4.78 6.69 -7.44
CA VAL A 9 -4.75 5.79 -6.27
C VAL A 9 -6.14 5.21 -6.01
N LYS A 10 -7.21 6.00 -6.14
CA LYS A 10 -8.58 5.50 -5.98
C LYS A 10 -8.93 4.39 -6.96
N ILE A 11 -8.62 4.58 -8.25
CA ILE A 11 -8.94 3.59 -9.29
C ILE A 11 -8.15 2.30 -9.05
N LEU A 12 -6.86 2.42 -8.69
CA LEU A 12 -6.03 1.27 -8.34
C LEU A 12 -6.61 0.48 -7.15
N LEU A 13 -6.92 1.16 -6.04
CA LEU A 13 -7.47 0.52 -4.85
C LEU A 13 -8.85 -0.08 -5.09
N ALA A 14 -9.72 0.59 -5.86
CA ALA A 14 -11.05 0.08 -6.19
C ALA A 14 -10.98 -1.25 -6.96
N GLN A 15 -10.10 -1.37 -7.95
CA GLN A 15 -9.93 -2.62 -8.70
C GLN A 15 -9.30 -3.73 -7.87
N LEU A 16 -8.37 -3.38 -6.98
CA LEU A 16 -7.63 -4.35 -6.18
C LEU A 16 -8.49 -4.93 -5.05
N LEU A 17 -9.16 -4.08 -4.28
CA LEU A 17 -9.93 -4.47 -3.10
C LEU A 17 -11.21 -5.26 -3.43
N GLN A 18 -11.68 -5.22 -4.67
CA GLN A 18 -12.78 -6.05 -5.15
C GLN A 18 -12.37 -7.51 -5.43
N ARG A 19 -11.07 -7.79 -5.53
CA ARG A 19 -10.55 -9.10 -5.97
C ARG A 19 -9.62 -9.75 -4.96
N TYR A 20 -9.01 -8.96 -4.08
CA TYR A 20 -8.00 -9.42 -3.16
C TYR A 20 -8.19 -8.88 -1.74
N ARG A 21 -7.91 -9.73 -0.77
CA ARG A 21 -7.55 -9.33 0.59
C ARG A 21 -6.05 -9.06 0.66
N ILE A 22 -5.68 -7.89 1.17
CA ILE A 22 -4.28 -7.52 1.41
C ILE A 22 -3.93 -7.90 2.85
N GLU A 23 -2.85 -8.67 3.02
CA GLU A 23 -2.37 -9.09 4.33
C GLU A 23 -0.89 -8.76 4.51
N VAL A 24 -0.50 -8.50 5.76
CA VAL A 24 0.89 -8.37 6.21
C VAL A 24 1.23 -9.52 7.16
N GLU A 25 2.52 -9.76 7.36
CA GLU A 25 2.96 -10.79 8.33
C GLU A 25 2.59 -10.40 9.76
N ALA A 26 2.30 -11.41 10.59
CA ALA A 26 1.97 -11.18 11.99
C ALA A 26 3.15 -10.51 12.72
N GLY A 27 2.87 -9.46 13.49
CA GLY A 27 3.91 -8.69 14.19
C GLY A 27 4.75 -7.77 13.31
N TYR A 28 4.35 -7.54 12.05
CA TYR A 28 5.05 -6.63 11.16
C TYR A 28 5.12 -5.20 11.72
N ALA A 29 6.35 -4.73 11.95
CA ALA A 29 6.67 -3.38 12.42
C ALA A 29 7.80 -2.81 11.55
N PRO A 30 7.49 -2.08 10.45
CA PRO A 30 8.51 -1.61 9.53
C PRO A 30 9.39 -0.54 10.17
N ALA A 31 10.68 -0.59 9.83
CA ALA A 31 11.56 0.55 10.06
C ALA A 31 11.23 1.66 9.05
N TRP A 32 11.02 2.87 9.54
CA TRP A 32 10.63 4.02 8.71
C TRP A 32 11.85 4.81 8.23
N GLN A 33 11.77 5.32 7.00
CA GLN A 33 12.60 6.39 6.49
C GLN A 33 11.73 7.64 6.41
N ASP A 34 12.03 8.65 7.23
CA ASP A 34 11.13 9.81 7.39
C ASP A 34 11.36 10.93 6.36
N TRP A 35 12.52 10.99 5.69
CA TRP A 35 12.91 12.08 4.79
C TRP A 35 13.36 11.58 3.41
N PRO A 36 13.00 12.26 2.29
CA PRO A 36 12.16 13.47 2.22
C PRO A 36 10.65 13.22 2.28
N ILE A 37 10.21 11.98 2.02
CA ILE A 37 8.82 11.54 2.16
C ILE A 37 8.83 10.27 3.01
N PRO A 38 8.07 10.21 4.11
CA PRO A 38 8.02 9.03 4.98
C PRO A 38 7.58 7.76 4.24
N GLN A 39 8.41 6.71 4.32
CA GLN A 39 8.08 5.38 3.77
C GLN A 39 8.76 4.24 4.54
N PRO A 40 8.19 3.02 4.53
CA PRO A 40 8.88 1.83 5.03
C PRO A 40 10.17 1.57 4.26
N LYS A 41 11.29 1.33 4.97
CA LYS A 41 12.60 1.06 4.34
C LYS A 41 12.61 -0.20 3.49
N ASP A 42 11.72 -1.14 3.78
CA ASP A 42 11.59 -2.43 3.09
C ASP A 42 10.58 -2.41 1.93
N GLY A 43 10.00 -1.23 1.63
CA GLY A 43 9.06 -1.06 0.53
C GLY A 43 7.65 -1.60 0.80
N LEU A 44 7.30 -1.90 2.06
CA LEU A 44 6.01 -2.44 2.49
C LEU A 44 5.69 -3.81 1.87
N LYS A 45 6.12 -4.88 2.54
CA LYS A 45 5.85 -6.25 2.08
C LYS A 45 4.42 -6.68 2.44
N VAL A 46 3.60 -6.87 1.41
CA VAL A 46 2.22 -7.35 1.51
C VAL A 46 2.00 -8.60 0.65
N LYS A 47 1.03 -9.42 1.04
CA LYS A 47 0.53 -10.56 0.27
C LYS A 47 -0.89 -10.27 -0.19
N PHE A 48 -1.19 -10.59 -1.44
CA PHE A 48 -2.52 -10.46 -2.03
C PHE A 48 -3.14 -11.85 -2.05
N LYS A 49 -4.19 -12.06 -1.26
CA LYS A 49 -4.98 -13.30 -1.27
C LYS A 49 -6.25 -13.08 -2.08
N PRO A 50 -6.55 -13.91 -3.10
CA PRO A 50 -7.85 -13.85 -3.78
C PRO A 50 -9.01 -13.95 -2.78
N LEU A 51 -10.08 -13.21 -3.05
CA LEU A 51 -11.35 -13.34 -2.31
C LEU A 51 -12.07 -14.65 -2.65
#